data_AF-A0A7C4KJ30-F1
#
_entry.id   AF-A0A7C4KJ30-F1
#
_cell.length_a   1.000
_cell.length_b   1.000
_cell.length_c   1.000
_cell.angle_alpha   90.00
_cell.angle_beta   90.00
_cell.angle_gamma   90.00
#
_symmetry.space_group_name_H-M   'P 1'
#
loop_
_entity.id
_entity.type
_entity.pdbx_description
1 polymer ?
#
loop_
_entity_poly.entity_id
_entity_poly.type
_entity_poly.pdbx_seq_one_letter_code
_entity_poly.pdbx_strand_id
1 'polypeptide(L)'
;EMADVAMAPSADMFEMGVKVQVLKRGTMFAPRASKLYEIYSRYNAWDEVPQTERDRLEKTIFKRTFDEIWSDTIKFFTERDPTQLVRAEKDPHQKMALVFRWYLGLSSRWSNTGEKGREMDYQIWCGPSMGVFNEWVRGTYLEQPSNRHVVDITLHLFTGAAYLSRLQAARLQGIYLPDDLNRYTPEHPLSM
;
A
#
# COMPACT_ATOMS: atom_id res chain seq x y z
N GLU A 1 -15.38 12.15 2.06
CA GLU A 1 -14.57 11.99 0.84
C GLU A 1 -14.25 10.49 0.67
N MET A 2 -14.33 9.97 -0.54
CA MET A 2 -14.11 8.54 -0.84
C MET A 2 -12.66 8.18 -0.46
N ALA A 3 -12.44 7.09 0.26
CA ALA A 3 -11.13 6.75 0.78
C ALA A 3 -10.09 6.64 -0.35
N ASP A 4 -8.96 7.33 -0.20
CA ASP A 4 -7.84 7.40 -1.16
C ASP A 4 -7.04 6.06 -1.22
N VAL A 5 -7.72 4.92 -1.12
CA VAL A 5 -7.14 3.58 -1.09
C VAL A 5 -7.72 2.69 -2.20
N ALA A 6 -6.98 1.66 -2.57
CA ALA A 6 -7.38 0.64 -3.53
C ALA A 6 -6.84 -0.73 -3.12
N MET A 7 -7.42 -1.80 -3.67
CA MET A 7 -6.88 -3.14 -3.56
C MET A 7 -5.88 -3.42 -4.68
N ALA A 8 -4.72 -3.98 -4.36
CA ALA A 8 -3.68 -4.35 -5.31
C ALA A 8 -3.14 -5.76 -5.01
N PRO A 9 -2.64 -6.51 -6.01
CA PRO A 9 -2.04 -7.82 -5.80
C PRO A 9 -0.91 -7.81 -4.75
N SER A 10 -0.90 -8.83 -3.90
CA SER A 10 0.18 -9.09 -2.94
C SER A 10 1.42 -9.68 -3.64
N ALA A 11 2.61 -9.33 -3.18
CA ALA A 11 3.87 -9.90 -3.71
C ALA A 11 4.08 -11.36 -3.27
N ASP A 12 3.70 -11.71 -2.04
CA ASP A 12 3.97 -13.04 -1.45
C ASP A 12 2.97 -14.10 -1.88
N MET A 13 1.76 -13.68 -2.24
CA MET A 13 0.64 -14.54 -2.66
C MET A 13 0.10 -14.09 -4.02
N PHE A 14 0.99 -13.64 -4.89
CA PHE A 14 0.65 -13.07 -6.21
C PHE A 14 -0.08 -14.10 -7.06
N GLU A 15 0.47 -15.31 -7.13
CA GLU A 15 -0.02 -16.44 -7.93
C GLU A 15 -1.44 -16.86 -7.48
N MET A 16 -1.76 -16.69 -6.19
CA MET A 16 -3.06 -17.01 -5.60
C MET A 16 -4.11 -15.89 -5.75
N GLY A 17 -3.75 -14.74 -6.35
CA GLY A 17 -4.67 -13.63 -6.57
C GLY A 17 -5.05 -12.85 -5.29
N VAL A 18 -4.29 -13.03 -4.21
CA VAL A 18 -4.52 -12.31 -2.95
C VAL A 18 -4.24 -10.83 -3.15
N LYS A 19 -5.08 -9.97 -2.55
CA LYS A 19 -4.96 -8.53 -2.65
C LYS A 19 -4.74 -7.89 -1.27
N VAL A 20 -3.97 -6.81 -1.25
CA VAL A 20 -3.73 -5.96 -0.09
C VAL A 20 -4.22 -4.54 -0.36
N GLN A 21 -4.49 -3.79 0.71
CA GLN A 21 -4.96 -2.42 0.60
C GLN A 21 -3.79 -1.44 0.58
N VAL A 22 -3.80 -0.54 -0.40
CA VAL A 22 -2.72 0.42 -0.66
C VAL A 22 -3.27 1.80 -0.97
N LEU A 23 -2.44 2.84 -0.78
CA LEU A 23 -2.76 4.20 -1.21
C LEU A 23 -2.94 4.24 -2.74
N LYS A 24 -4.00 4.91 -3.18
CA LYS A 24 -4.32 5.11 -4.60
C LYS A 24 -3.84 6.47 -5.11
N ARG A 25 -3.90 7.50 -4.28
CA ARG A 25 -3.58 8.88 -4.68
C ARG A 25 -2.07 9.13 -4.61
N GLY A 26 -1.51 9.80 -5.62
CA GLY A 26 -0.09 10.14 -5.67
C GLY A 26 0.84 9.01 -6.13
N THR A 27 0.30 7.85 -6.51
CA THR A 27 1.05 6.69 -7.02
C THR A 27 0.22 5.97 -8.08
N MET A 28 0.87 5.28 -9.01
CA MET A 28 0.25 4.37 -10.00
C MET A 28 0.48 2.90 -9.65
N PHE A 29 0.99 2.60 -8.45
CA PHE A 29 1.28 1.23 -8.04
C PHE A 29 0.06 0.30 -8.20
N ALA A 30 -1.11 0.67 -7.66
CA ALA A 30 -2.30 -0.18 -7.69
C ALA A 30 -2.76 -0.59 -9.12
N PRO A 31 -2.93 0.35 -10.07
CA PRO A 31 -3.28 -0.02 -11.44
C PRO A 31 -2.15 -0.79 -12.16
N ARG A 32 -0.87 -0.46 -11.89
CA ARG A 32 0.28 -1.18 -12.47
C ARG A 32 0.35 -2.63 -11.98
N ALA A 33 0.25 -2.85 -10.67
CA ALA A 33 0.21 -4.18 -10.06
C ALA A 33 -0.98 -5.00 -10.57
N SER A 34 -2.16 -4.38 -10.67
CA SER A 34 -3.35 -5.03 -11.25
C SER A 34 -3.14 -5.44 -12.70
N LYS A 35 -2.44 -4.61 -13.51
CA LYS A 35 -2.10 -4.94 -14.89
C LYS A 35 -1.13 -6.13 -14.99
N LEU A 36 -0.14 -6.21 -14.09
CA LEU A 36 0.75 -7.37 -14.02
C LEU A 36 -0.03 -8.65 -13.70
N TYR A 37 -0.98 -8.59 -12.77
CA TYR A 37 -1.83 -9.74 -12.45
C TYR A 37 -2.76 -10.11 -13.62
N GLU A 38 -3.36 -9.13 -14.30
CA GLU A 38 -4.17 -9.37 -15.51
C GLU A 38 -3.38 -10.12 -16.59
N ILE A 39 -2.14 -9.70 -16.86
CA ILE A 39 -1.26 -10.36 -17.84
C ILE A 39 -0.91 -11.76 -17.36
N TYR A 40 -0.53 -11.91 -16.09
CA TYR A 40 -0.19 -13.20 -15.49
C TYR A 40 -1.34 -14.21 -15.56
N SER A 41 -2.58 -13.78 -15.30
CA SER A 41 -3.75 -14.66 -15.36
C SER A 41 -4.18 -15.00 -16.80
N ARG A 42 -3.76 -14.21 -17.80
CA ARG A 42 -4.18 -14.37 -19.19
C ARG A 42 -3.23 -15.21 -20.04
N TYR A 43 -1.93 -15.18 -19.72
CA TYR A 43 -0.88 -15.82 -20.51
C TYR A 43 -0.11 -16.82 -19.65
N ASN A 44 0.30 -17.97 -20.23
CA ASN A 44 1.06 -18.99 -19.52
C ASN A 44 2.57 -18.77 -19.61
N ALA A 45 3.03 -17.89 -20.49
CA ALA A 45 4.43 -17.54 -20.62
C ALA A 45 4.60 -16.07 -21.03
N TRP A 46 5.74 -15.47 -20.67
CA TRP A 46 6.10 -14.14 -21.15
C TRP A 46 6.09 -14.06 -22.69
N ASP A 47 6.50 -15.15 -23.35
CA ASP A 47 6.56 -15.24 -24.81
C ASP A 47 5.20 -15.32 -25.50
N GLU A 48 4.11 -15.50 -24.76
CA GLU A 48 2.75 -15.44 -25.29
C GLU A 48 2.15 -14.03 -25.20
N VAL A 49 2.73 -13.15 -24.38
CA VAL A 49 2.25 -11.77 -24.21
C VAL A 49 2.49 -11.00 -25.52
N PRO A 50 1.53 -10.22 -26.05
CA PRO A 50 1.75 -9.42 -27.26
C PRO A 50 2.95 -8.49 -27.11
N GLN A 51 3.81 -8.41 -28.13
CA GLN A 51 5.04 -7.61 -28.09
C GLN A 51 4.77 -6.16 -27.65
N THR A 52 3.70 -5.54 -28.17
CA THR A 52 3.31 -4.18 -27.82
C THR A 52 3.02 -3.99 -26.32
N GLU A 53 2.47 -5.02 -25.65
CA GLU A 53 2.23 -4.99 -24.21
C GLU A 53 3.54 -5.21 -23.44
N ARG A 54 4.43 -6.10 -23.90
CA ARG A 54 5.77 -6.27 -23.31
C ARG A 54 6.56 -4.97 -23.33
N ASP A 55 6.66 -4.32 -24.49
CA ASP A 55 7.37 -3.05 -24.67
C ASP A 55 6.82 -1.97 -23.73
N ARG A 56 5.49 -1.94 -23.56
CA ARG A 56 4.83 -1.02 -22.64
C ARG A 56 5.20 -1.31 -21.18
N LEU A 57 5.19 -2.57 -20.75
CA LEU A 57 5.59 -2.94 -19.39
C LEU A 57 7.05 -2.58 -19.12
N GLU A 58 7.95 -2.94 -20.03
CA GLU A 58 9.38 -2.65 -19.95
C GLU A 58 9.65 -1.15 -19.86
N LYS A 59 8.95 -0.34 -20.66
CA LYS A 59 9.11 1.12 -20.66
C LYS A 59 8.49 1.81 -19.44
N THR A 60 7.30 1.38 -19.02
CA THR A 60 6.45 2.19 -18.11
C THR A 60 6.37 1.68 -16.67
N ILE A 61 6.62 0.39 -16.44
CA ILE A 61 6.55 -0.26 -15.12
C ILE A 61 7.94 -0.70 -14.70
N PHE A 62 8.55 -1.58 -15.49
CA PHE A 62 9.86 -2.15 -15.17
C PHE A 62 10.98 -1.13 -15.31
N LYS A 63 10.89 -0.25 -16.32
CA LYS A 63 11.95 0.69 -16.75
C LYS A 63 13.27 -0.04 -17.07
N ARG A 64 13.15 -1.31 -17.45
CA ARG A 64 14.18 -2.32 -17.69
C ARG A 64 13.57 -3.42 -18.54
N THR A 65 14.41 -4.20 -19.23
CA THR A 65 13.90 -5.36 -19.96
C THR A 65 13.54 -6.50 -19.01
N PHE A 66 12.66 -7.40 -19.47
CA PHE A 66 12.31 -8.61 -18.73
C PHE A 66 13.53 -9.47 -18.45
N ASP A 67 14.43 -9.61 -19.42
CA ASP A 67 15.64 -10.45 -19.28
C ASP A 67 16.65 -9.87 -18.28
N GLU A 68 16.80 -8.55 -18.22
CA GLU A 68 17.62 -7.88 -17.21
C GLU A 68 17.09 -8.17 -15.80
N ILE A 69 15.78 -8.09 -15.61
CA ILE A 69 15.15 -8.37 -14.32
C ILE A 69 15.26 -9.86 -13.99
N TRP A 70 15.09 -10.74 -14.98
CA TRP A 70 15.26 -12.17 -14.79
C TRP A 70 16.69 -12.53 -14.35
N SER A 71 17.71 -11.89 -14.94
CA SER A 71 19.11 -12.09 -14.52
C SER A 71 19.33 -11.73 -13.04
N ASP A 72 18.77 -10.61 -12.57
CA ASP A 72 18.86 -10.22 -11.17
C ASP A 72 18.03 -11.13 -10.25
N THR A 73 16.88 -11.61 -10.74
CA THR A 73 16.02 -12.57 -10.05
C THR A 73 16.75 -13.88 -9.82
N ILE A 74 17.49 -14.38 -10.81
CA ILE A 74 18.37 -15.56 -10.67
C ILE A 74 19.38 -15.33 -9.55
N LYS A 75 20.14 -14.22 -9.58
CA LYS A 75 21.14 -13.94 -8.54
C LYS A 75 20.52 -13.93 -7.14
N PHE A 76 19.38 -13.26 -7.00
CA PHE A 76 18.66 -13.15 -5.72
C PHE A 76 18.20 -14.51 -5.18
N PHE A 77 17.62 -15.36 -6.02
CA PHE A 77 17.10 -16.66 -5.57
C PHE A 77 18.20 -17.72 -5.44
N THR A 78 19.31 -17.64 -6.18
CA THR A 78 20.47 -18.52 -5.99
C THR A 78 21.01 -18.46 -4.56
N GLU A 79 21.00 -17.27 -3.94
CA GLU A 79 21.48 -17.10 -2.55
C GLU A 79 20.42 -17.44 -1.50
N ARG A 80 19.13 -17.26 -1.83
CA ARG A 80 18.03 -17.32 -0.84
C ARG A 80 17.17 -18.58 -0.92
N ASP A 81 16.73 -18.95 -2.12
CA ASP A 81 15.87 -20.12 -2.35
C ASP A 81 16.03 -20.60 -3.82
N PRO A 82 17.05 -21.43 -4.10
CA PRO A 82 17.29 -21.98 -5.44
C PRO A 82 16.14 -22.83 -5.98
N THR A 83 15.24 -23.32 -5.12
CA THR A 83 14.14 -24.19 -5.55
C THR A 83 13.12 -23.45 -6.43
N GLN A 84 13.01 -22.12 -6.26
CA GLN A 84 12.21 -21.26 -7.14
C GLN A 84 12.74 -21.27 -8.57
N LEU A 85 14.06 -21.31 -8.75
CA LEU A 85 14.70 -21.31 -10.07
C LEU A 85 14.45 -22.63 -10.78
N VAL A 86 14.58 -23.76 -10.07
CA VAL A 86 14.28 -25.10 -10.63
C VAL A 86 12.82 -25.20 -11.11
N ARG A 87 11.88 -24.56 -10.40
CA ARG A 87 10.48 -24.48 -10.82
C ARG A 87 10.32 -23.60 -12.06
N ALA A 88 10.90 -22.40 -12.05
CA ALA A 88 10.83 -21.46 -13.16
C ALA A 88 11.50 -21.95 -14.46
N GLU A 89 12.51 -22.82 -14.36
CA GLU A 89 13.11 -23.48 -15.53
C GLU A 89 12.14 -24.44 -16.22
N LYS A 90 11.25 -25.09 -15.46
CA LYS A 90 10.28 -26.07 -15.96
C LYS A 90 8.93 -25.44 -16.30
N ASP A 91 8.67 -24.26 -15.75
CA ASP A 91 7.40 -23.55 -15.86
C ASP A 91 7.62 -22.07 -16.23
N PRO A 92 7.44 -21.72 -17.52
CA PRO A 92 7.51 -20.34 -17.99
C PRO A 92 6.51 -19.39 -17.29
N HIS A 93 5.41 -19.92 -16.76
CA HIS A 93 4.43 -19.14 -16.00
C HIS A 93 5.02 -18.69 -14.67
N GLN A 94 5.70 -19.62 -13.98
CA GLN A 94 6.43 -19.32 -12.74
C GLN A 94 7.57 -18.32 -12.99
N LYS A 95 8.31 -18.45 -14.10
CA LYS A 95 9.33 -17.44 -14.48
C LYS A 95 8.71 -16.05 -14.59
N MET A 96 7.57 -15.92 -15.27
CA MET A 96 6.85 -14.66 -15.39
C MET A 96 6.36 -14.13 -14.03
N ALA A 97 5.84 -15.01 -13.16
CA ALA A 97 5.43 -14.65 -11.81
C ALA A 97 6.58 -14.04 -11.00
N LEU A 98 7.76 -14.68 -11.01
CA LEU A 98 8.93 -14.20 -10.27
C LEU A 98 9.39 -12.81 -10.74
N VAL A 99 9.39 -12.55 -12.06
CA VAL A 99 9.72 -11.23 -12.61
C VAL A 99 8.67 -10.19 -12.24
N PHE A 100 7.39 -10.53 -12.22
CA PHE A 100 6.35 -9.57 -11.79
C PHE A 100 6.43 -9.29 -10.28
N ARG A 101 6.73 -10.32 -9.47
CA ARG A 101 6.97 -10.21 -8.04
C ARG A 101 8.19 -9.35 -7.71
N TRP A 102 9.20 -9.27 -8.57
CA TRP A 102 10.29 -8.29 -8.42
C TRP A 102 9.76 -6.86 -8.33
N TYR A 103 8.84 -6.46 -9.21
CA TYR A 103 8.24 -5.12 -9.17
C TYR A 103 7.42 -4.93 -7.89
N LEU A 104 6.56 -5.90 -7.55
CA LEU A 104 5.70 -5.83 -6.36
C LEU A 104 6.51 -5.79 -5.05
N GLY A 105 7.62 -6.52 -4.98
CA GLY A 105 8.50 -6.53 -3.82
C GLY A 105 9.30 -5.23 -3.69
N LEU A 106 9.88 -4.75 -4.80
CA LEU A 106 10.67 -3.52 -4.78
C LEU A 106 9.82 -2.26 -4.60
N SER A 107 8.57 -2.23 -5.03
CA SER A 107 7.70 -1.06 -4.86
C SER A 107 7.50 -0.66 -3.39
N SER A 108 7.49 -1.64 -2.48
CA SER A 108 7.48 -1.39 -1.04
C SER A 108 8.81 -0.79 -0.57
N ARG A 109 9.94 -1.36 -1.01
CA ARG A 109 11.28 -0.85 -0.68
C ARG A 109 11.49 0.58 -1.19
N TRP A 110 11.10 0.87 -2.44
CA TRP A 110 11.23 2.20 -3.04
C TRP A 110 10.47 3.26 -2.25
N SER A 111 9.28 2.94 -1.76
CA SER A 111 8.51 3.84 -0.89
C SER A 111 9.21 4.10 0.43
N ASN A 112 9.78 3.07 1.06
CA ASN A 112 10.42 3.18 2.36
C ASN A 112 11.73 3.97 2.30
N THR A 113 12.49 3.84 1.21
CA THR A 113 13.77 4.55 1.04
C THR A 113 13.63 5.91 0.35
N GLY A 114 12.45 6.24 -0.19
CA GLY A 114 12.25 7.46 -0.98
C GLY A 114 13.05 7.44 -2.30
N GLU A 115 13.09 6.29 -2.98
CA GLU A 115 13.83 6.09 -4.22
C GLU A 115 13.41 7.10 -5.30
N LYS A 116 14.35 7.94 -5.74
CA LYS A 116 14.07 9.02 -6.71
C LYS A 116 13.75 8.46 -8.09
N GLY A 117 12.76 9.04 -8.74
CA GLY A 117 12.27 8.59 -10.05
C GLY A 117 11.36 7.36 -10.00
N ARG A 118 11.06 6.83 -8.81
CA ARG A 118 10.12 5.72 -8.56
C ARG A 118 8.88 6.14 -7.78
N GLU A 119 8.65 7.43 -7.58
CA GLU A 119 7.56 7.98 -6.77
C GLU A 119 6.18 7.44 -7.21
N MET A 120 5.96 7.34 -8.52
CA MET A 120 4.71 6.79 -9.09
C MET A 120 4.60 5.26 -8.97
N ASP A 121 5.66 4.57 -8.55
CA ASP A 121 5.70 3.12 -8.35
C ASP A 121 5.60 2.74 -6.86
N TYR A 122 5.52 3.71 -5.94
CA TYR A 122 5.53 3.44 -4.51
C TYR A 122 4.29 2.65 -4.08
N GLN A 123 4.54 1.51 -3.43
CA GLN A 123 3.53 0.74 -2.73
C GLN A 123 3.45 1.23 -1.28
N ILE A 124 2.45 2.05 -1.00
CA ILE A 124 2.20 2.58 0.34
C ILE A 124 1.02 1.81 0.94
N TRP A 125 1.28 1.05 2.00
CA TRP A 125 0.25 0.30 2.71
C TRP A 125 -0.61 1.28 3.50
N CYS A 126 -1.91 1.37 3.18
CA CYS A 126 -2.75 2.43 3.71
C CYS A 126 -4.20 1.98 3.93
N GLY A 127 -4.76 2.40 5.07
CA GLY A 127 -6.12 2.21 5.57
C GLY A 127 -7.10 3.31 5.12
N PRO A 128 -8.42 3.06 5.00
CA PRO A 128 -9.39 4.16 5.02
C PRO A 128 -9.33 4.94 6.35
N SER A 129 -8.86 4.30 7.42
CA SER A 129 -8.57 4.92 8.71
C SER A 129 -7.64 6.13 8.60
N MET A 130 -6.70 6.14 7.65
CA MET A 130 -5.81 7.29 7.43
C MET A 130 -6.60 8.52 6.93
N GLY A 131 -7.57 8.31 6.03
CA GLY A 131 -8.44 9.38 5.54
C GLY A 131 -9.35 9.93 6.64
N VAL A 132 -9.93 9.05 7.44
CA VAL A 132 -10.75 9.44 8.61
C VAL A 132 -9.91 10.19 9.64
N PHE A 133 -8.69 9.74 9.91
CA PHE A 133 -7.75 10.44 10.79
C PHE A 133 -7.42 11.82 10.24
N ASN A 134 -7.07 11.95 8.95
CA ASN A 134 -6.76 13.23 8.31
C ASN A 134 -7.93 14.22 8.40
N GLU A 135 -9.17 13.76 8.26
CA GLU A 135 -10.36 14.60 8.41
C GLU A 135 -10.60 15.01 9.87
N TRP A 136 -10.36 14.08 10.80
CA TRP A 136 -10.51 14.35 12.23
C TRP A 136 -9.54 15.43 12.74
N VAL A 137 -8.30 15.42 12.26
CA VAL A 137 -7.24 16.38 12.65
C VAL A 137 -7.19 17.64 11.78
N ARG A 138 -8.09 17.80 10.80
CA ARG A 138 -8.12 18.99 9.93
C ARG A 138 -8.34 20.25 10.76
N GLY A 139 -7.54 21.29 10.50
CA GLY A 139 -7.55 22.55 11.21
C GLY A 139 -6.82 22.53 12.57
N THR A 140 -6.24 21.39 12.97
CA THR A 140 -5.46 21.30 14.21
C THR A 140 -3.96 21.24 13.94
N TYR A 141 -3.14 21.30 15.00
CA TYR A 141 -1.68 21.16 14.86
C TYR A 141 -1.28 19.79 14.27
N LEU A 142 -2.11 18.75 14.40
CA LEU A 142 -1.87 17.41 13.82
C LEU A 142 -2.18 17.32 12.32
N GLU A 143 -2.75 18.37 11.71
CA GLU A 143 -2.94 18.43 10.26
C GLU A 143 -1.61 18.23 9.53
N GLN A 144 -0.55 18.88 10.00
CA GLN A 144 0.80 18.77 9.47
C GLN A 144 1.45 17.43 9.86
N PRO A 145 1.88 16.58 8.91
CA PRO A 145 2.50 15.28 9.21
C PRO A 145 3.74 15.35 10.11
N SER A 146 4.49 16.46 10.09
CA SER A 146 5.67 16.66 10.95
C SER A 146 5.34 16.71 12.44
N ASN A 147 4.10 17.05 12.80
CA ASN A 147 3.65 17.14 14.19
C ASN A 147 3.05 15.82 14.70
N ARG A 148 2.99 14.79 13.84
CA ARG A 148 2.34 13.52 14.14
C ARG A 148 3.29 12.59 14.89
N HIS A 149 3.22 12.64 16.22
CA HIS A 149 3.94 11.73 17.08
C HIS A 149 3.04 10.57 17.53
N VAL A 150 3.53 9.33 17.43
CA VAL A 150 2.72 8.13 17.69
C VAL A 150 2.11 8.11 19.10
N VAL A 151 2.86 8.55 20.11
CA VAL A 151 2.39 8.61 21.50
C VAL A 151 1.27 9.63 21.63
N ASP A 152 1.47 10.83 21.09
CA ASP A 152 0.51 11.93 21.14
C ASP A 152 -0.82 11.58 20.47
N ILE A 153 -0.75 11.02 19.27
CA ILE A 153 -1.91 10.52 18.52
C ILE A 153 -2.66 9.47 19.34
N THR A 154 -1.94 8.52 19.93
CA THR A 154 -2.55 7.46 20.75
C THR A 154 -3.27 8.05 21.97
N LEU A 155 -2.66 9.02 22.65
CA LEU A 155 -3.27 9.71 23.79
C LEU A 155 -4.53 10.46 23.38
N HIS A 156 -4.53 11.14 22.23
CA HIS A 156 -5.73 11.79 21.73
C HIS A 156 -6.84 10.80 21.37
N LEU A 157 -6.51 9.65 20.76
CA LEU A 157 -7.50 8.61 20.46
C LEU A 157 -8.13 8.06 21.74
N PHE A 158 -7.34 7.77 22.78
CA PHE A 158 -7.85 7.29 24.06
C PHE A 158 -8.65 8.35 24.81
N THR A 159 -8.14 9.58 24.88
CA THR A 159 -8.84 10.71 25.50
C THR A 159 -10.18 10.97 24.83
N GLY A 160 -10.19 11.01 23.50
CA GLY A 160 -11.40 11.19 22.71
C GLY A 160 -12.41 10.07 22.91
N ALA A 161 -11.97 8.81 22.92
CA ALA A 161 -12.85 7.67 23.19
C ALA A 161 -13.47 7.73 24.60
N ALA A 162 -12.67 8.07 25.63
CA ALA A 162 -13.16 8.22 26.99
C ALA A 162 -14.15 9.39 27.14
N TYR A 163 -13.84 10.52 26.50
CA TYR A 163 -14.72 11.69 26.44
C TYR A 163 -16.08 11.35 25.82
N LEU A 164 -16.07 10.77 24.62
CA LEU A 164 -17.30 10.41 23.90
C LEU A 164 -18.12 9.35 24.66
N SER A 165 -17.46 8.39 25.28
CA SER A 165 -18.13 7.38 26.12
C SER A 165 -18.82 8.01 27.33
N ARG A 166 -18.20 9.01 27.96
CA ARG A 166 -18.82 9.76 29.08
C ARG A 166 -20.05 10.54 28.63
N LEU A 167 -19.99 11.20 27.48
CA LEU A 167 -21.16 11.93 26.95
C LEU A 167 -22.30 10.97 26.60
N GLN A 168 -21.98 9.81 26.00
CA GLN A 168 -22.97 8.78 25.73
C GLN A 168 -23.62 8.27 27.03
N ALA A 169 -22.83 8.02 28.08
CA ALA A 169 -23.35 7.57 29.38
C ALA A 169 -24.29 8.62 30.03
N ALA A 170 -23.98 9.91 29.90
CA ALA A 170 -24.84 10.99 30.37
C ALA A 170 -26.18 11.03 29.60
N ARG A 171 -26.13 10.88 28.27
CA ARG A 171 -27.34 10.82 27.42
C ARG A 171 -28.24 9.65 27.76
N LEU A 172 -27.67 8.48 28.02
CA LEU A 172 -28.42 7.29 28.43
C LEU A 172 -29.13 7.49 29.79
N GLN A 173 -28.68 8.45 30.60
CA GLN A 173 -29.33 8.85 31.85
C GLN A 173 -30.34 10.01 31.67
N GLY A 174 -30.63 10.43 30.43
CA GLY A 174 -31.57 11.50 30.13
C GLY A 174 -30.98 12.91 30.25
N ILE A 175 -29.66 13.05 30.40
CA ILE A 175 -29.00 14.36 30.42
C ILE A 175 -28.94 14.89 28.99
N TYR A 176 -29.58 16.05 28.77
CA TYR A 176 -29.44 16.80 27.52
C TYR A 176 -28.11 17.54 27.49
N LEU A 177 -27.30 17.25 26.48
CA LEU A 177 -25.99 17.87 26.28
C LEU A 177 -26.03 18.73 25.01
N PRO A 178 -25.44 19.93 25.04
CA PRO A 178 -25.23 20.74 23.84
C PRO A 178 -24.54 19.97 22.71
N ASP A 179 -24.89 20.29 21.46
CA ASP A 179 -24.41 19.56 20.29
C ASP A 179 -22.92 19.78 19.98
N ASP A 180 -22.37 20.91 20.40
CA ASP A 180 -20.95 21.26 20.28
C ASP A 180 -20.05 20.30 21.07
N LEU A 181 -20.56 19.66 22.12
CA LEU A 181 -19.84 18.64 22.88
C LEU A 181 -19.75 17.29 22.15
N ASN A 182 -20.45 17.07 21.02
CA ASN A 182 -20.48 15.77 20.36
C ASN A 182 -19.15 15.30 19.76
N ARG A 183 -18.13 16.16 19.73
CA ARG A 183 -16.86 15.87 19.08
C ARG A 183 -15.70 16.17 20.00
N TYR A 184 -14.72 15.28 19.98
CA TYR A 184 -13.40 15.53 20.53
C TYR A 184 -12.46 16.00 19.42
N THR A 185 -11.74 17.10 19.65
CA THR A 185 -10.77 17.69 18.71
C THR A 185 -9.40 17.78 19.38
N PRO A 186 -8.31 17.34 18.72
CA PRO A 186 -6.96 17.42 19.28
C PRO A 186 -6.38 18.82 19.09
N GLU A 187 -6.65 19.73 20.04
CA GLU A 187 -6.28 21.15 19.93
C GLU A 187 -4.82 21.45 20.30
N HIS A 188 -4.24 20.67 21.21
CA HIS A 188 -2.88 20.86 21.72
C HIS A 188 -2.23 19.51 22.06
N PRO A 189 -0.88 19.41 22.03
CA PRO A 189 -0.17 18.18 22.39
C PRO A 189 -0.51 17.68 23.80
N LEU A 190 -0.68 16.35 23.92
CA LEU A 190 -0.84 15.64 25.19
C LEU A 190 0.46 14.96 25.66
N SER A 191 1.37 14.65 24.73
CA SER A 191 2.72 14.22 25.08
C SER A 191 3.66 15.41 25.25
N MET A 192 4.53 15.35 26.26
CA MET A 192 5.65 16.29 26.45
C MET A 192 6.70 16.14 25.34
#